data_AF-A0A2V9ARA1-F1
#
_entry.id   AF-A0A2V9ARA1-F1
#
_cell.length_a   1.000
_cell.length_b   1.000
_cell.length_c   1.000
_cell.angle_alpha   90.00
_cell.angle_beta   90.00
_cell.angle_gamma   90.00
#
_symmetry.space_group_name_H-M   'P 1'
#
loop_
_entity.id
_entity.type
_entity.pdbx_description
1 polymer ?
#
loop_
_entity_poly.entity_id
_entity_poly.type
_entity_poly.pdbx_seq_one_letter_code
_entity_poly.pdbx_strand_id
1 'polypeptide(L)'
;MVLMTLRGIVRMILFGFLVPGVAAQMSRQSSTSPERGAEHNPRSAQATSKRFSLLRGTSIDVSPDWIELEQMPLPPSPRLAPFAPQVTFLEFMALENPKIHSALRIATTTNPFLGGDEVALDAQMHGAEGAGNGLADYLFYFFFSPPRDCLDGGSEAYKKAKRQAESPDRAAVSPDLSIRRDCRHAPTLEGLYSGQLSPGVLFQASNGVERAGGIYPDFYLAPMEKVEANGLTFYVFEAQDRTRLDLATVNHFNLPDEMQGAQADFFWAVGALSPFPFFRDPQRKNVPLIQVAYAGIGLELDKRDIFMRLLRQVRAP
;
A
#
# COMPACT_ATOMS: atom_id res chain seq x y z
N MET A 1 4.04 55.60 19.61
CA MET A 1 2.65 56.09 19.81
C MET A 1 1.74 54.87 19.73
N VAL A 2 1.00 54.56 20.78
CA VAL A 2 0.21 53.32 20.89
C VAL A 2 -1.20 53.57 20.39
N LEU A 3 -1.75 52.63 19.60
CA LEU A 3 -3.21 52.49 19.49
C LEU A 3 -3.59 51.01 19.64
N MET A 4 -4.18 50.70 20.79
CA MET A 4 -4.85 49.43 21.04
C MET A 4 -6.22 49.43 20.37
N THR A 5 -6.67 48.27 19.87
CA THR A 5 -8.10 47.95 19.82
C THR A 5 -8.34 46.59 20.46
N LEU A 6 -9.12 46.60 21.54
CA LEU A 6 -9.44 45.45 22.36
C LEU A 6 -10.97 45.35 22.46
N ARG A 7 -11.53 44.20 22.06
CA ARG A 7 -12.93 43.73 22.30
C ARG A 7 -13.07 42.38 21.59
N GLY A 8 -13.80 41.38 22.10
CA GLY A 8 -14.52 41.28 23.37
C GLY A 8 -15.39 40.01 23.35
N ILE A 9 -15.31 39.21 24.41
CA ILE A 9 -15.94 37.87 24.51
C ILE A 9 -17.46 37.96 24.66
N VAL A 10 -18.21 37.06 24.01
CA VAL A 10 -19.48 36.54 24.57
C VAL A 10 -19.52 35.02 24.44
N ARG A 11 -19.80 34.36 25.56
CA ARG A 11 -19.92 32.91 25.74
C ARG A 11 -21.39 32.62 26.00
N MET A 12 -22.07 31.81 25.17
CA MET A 12 -23.42 31.31 25.50
C MET A 12 -23.33 29.89 26.03
N ILE A 13 -23.72 29.73 27.30
CA ILE A 13 -24.13 28.48 27.92
C ILE A 13 -25.53 28.76 28.46
N LEU A 14 -26.52 27.93 28.13
CA LEU A 14 -27.81 27.95 28.82
C LEU A 14 -28.23 26.52 29.16
N PHE A 15 -28.47 26.27 30.45
CA PHE A 15 -29.13 25.06 30.96
C PHE A 15 -30.66 25.23 30.89
N GLY A 16 -31.41 24.13 30.76
CA GLY A 16 -32.87 24.19 30.60
C GLY A 16 -33.66 22.89 30.85
N PHE A 17 -33.67 22.42 32.10
CA PHE A 17 -34.73 21.64 32.78
C PHE A 17 -35.21 20.24 32.30
N LEU A 18 -35.35 19.36 33.29
CA LEU A 18 -36.04 18.05 33.30
C LEU A 18 -37.51 18.19 33.74
N VAL A 19 -38.44 17.42 33.15
CA VAL A 19 -39.65 16.87 33.83
C VAL A 19 -40.02 15.50 33.20
N PRO A 20 -40.35 14.45 33.98
CA PRO A 20 -40.80 13.14 33.46
C PRO A 20 -42.32 12.89 33.60
N GLY A 21 -42.87 12.01 32.75
CA GLY A 21 -44.19 11.37 32.88
C GLY A 21 -44.22 10.09 32.03
N VAL A 22 -44.16 8.87 32.57
CA VAL A 22 -45.17 8.10 33.34
C VAL A 22 -46.29 7.52 32.47
N ALA A 23 -46.10 6.24 32.12
CA ALA A 23 -47.05 5.13 31.98
C ALA A 23 -48.32 5.24 31.11
N ALA A 24 -48.42 4.32 30.14
CA ALA A 24 -49.66 3.61 29.81
C ALA A 24 -49.35 2.20 29.26
N GLN A 25 -49.32 1.19 30.14
CA GLN A 25 -49.50 -0.21 29.74
C GLN A 25 -50.99 -0.48 29.52
N MET A 26 -51.37 -1.08 28.40
CA MET A 26 -52.58 -1.90 28.32
C MET A 26 -52.33 -3.17 27.53
N SER A 27 -52.81 -4.27 28.09
CA SER A 27 -52.76 -5.63 27.53
C SER A 27 -54.19 -6.12 27.28
N ARG A 28 -54.39 -6.75 26.12
CA ARG A 28 -55.44 -7.74 25.79
C ARG A 28 -54.98 -8.36 24.45
N GLN A 29 -54.62 -9.64 24.37
CA GLN A 29 -55.53 -10.80 24.20
C GLN A 29 -56.58 -10.56 23.09
N SER A 30 -56.74 -11.41 22.06
CA SER A 30 -56.23 -12.77 21.88
C SER A 30 -56.36 -13.30 20.44
N SER A 31 -55.43 -14.18 20.04
CA SER A 31 -55.58 -15.34 19.12
C SER A 31 -56.33 -15.20 17.78
N THR A 32 -55.61 -15.45 16.68
CA THR A 32 -55.89 -16.55 15.72
C THR A 32 -54.65 -16.85 14.86
N SER A 33 -54.18 -18.11 14.84
CA SER A 33 -53.38 -18.63 13.72
C SER A 33 -54.33 -19.07 12.60
N PRO A 34 -53.87 -19.08 11.35
CA PRO A 34 -53.49 -20.39 10.80
C PRO A 34 -52.13 -20.41 10.08
N GLU A 35 -51.44 -21.53 10.28
CA GLU A 35 -50.55 -22.23 9.36
C GLU A 35 -49.95 -21.59 8.08
N ARG A 36 -48.64 -21.89 7.92
CA ARG A 36 -47.99 -22.28 6.65
C ARG A 36 -47.45 -21.15 5.75
N GLY A 37 -46.39 -20.51 6.23
CA GLY A 37 -45.31 -19.95 5.40
C GLY A 37 -43.98 -20.53 5.87
N ALA A 38 -43.20 -21.13 4.97
CA ALA A 38 -41.91 -21.71 5.35
C ALA A 38 -40.92 -20.58 5.66
N GLU A 39 -40.54 -20.43 6.93
CA GLU A 39 -39.35 -19.64 7.28
C GLU A 39 -38.12 -20.35 6.68
N HIS A 40 -37.74 -19.88 5.49
CA HIS A 40 -36.39 -20.00 4.99
C HIS A 40 -35.49 -19.29 6.01
N ASN A 41 -35.05 -20.07 6.99
CA ASN A 41 -33.90 -19.75 7.80
C ASN A 41 -32.77 -19.47 6.80
N PRO A 42 -32.29 -18.23 6.64
CA PRO A 42 -31.11 -17.98 5.84
C PRO A 42 -29.99 -18.60 6.65
N ARG A 43 -29.70 -19.88 6.38
CA ARG A 43 -28.42 -20.50 6.75
C ARG A 43 -27.38 -19.45 6.43
N SER A 44 -26.69 -19.00 7.47
CA SER A 44 -25.45 -18.23 7.34
C SER A 44 -24.69 -18.85 6.19
N ALA A 45 -24.67 -18.15 5.05
CA ALA A 45 -23.87 -18.56 3.92
C ALA A 45 -22.46 -18.42 4.43
N GLN A 46 -21.84 -19.55 4.82
CA GLN A 46 -20.43 -19.57 5.20
C GLN A 46 -19.70 -18.95 4.03
N ALA A 47 -19.24 -17.71 4.22
CA ALA A 47 -18.57 -16.95 3.18
C ALA A 47 -17.39 -17.80 2.71
N THR A 48 -17.50 -18.34 1.50
CA THR A 48 -16.59 -19.37 1.01
C THR A 48 -15.23 -18.73 0.77
N SER A 49 -14.34 -18.84 1.75
CA SER A 49 -12.99 -18.30 1.61
C SER A 49 -12.15 -19.18 0.68
N LYS A 50 -11.42 -18.53 -0.21
CA LYS A 50 -10.39 -19.14 -1.04
C LYS A 50 -9.04 -18.92 -0.37
N ARG A 51 -8.27 -19.99 -0.19
CA ARG A 51 -6.90 -19.92 0.30
C ARG A 51 -5.92 -19.74 -0.84
N PHE A 52 -4.95 -18.86 -0.66
CA PHE A 52 -3.73 -18.79 -1.45
C PHE A 52 -2.52 -19.02 -0.53
N SER A 53 -1.51 -19.75 -1.01
CA SER A 53 -0.35 -20.14 -0.21
C SER A 53 0.94 -20.02 -1.01
N LEU A 54 1.97 -19.42 -0.39
CA LEU A 54 3.35 -19.54 -0.82
C LEU A 54 3.88 -20.95 -0.48
N LEU A 55 4.90 -21.42 -1.22
CA LEU A 55 5.45 -22.78 -1.11
C LEU A 55 6.03 -23.08 0.28
N ARG A 56 6.58 -22.08 0.98
CA ARG A 56 7.10 -22.22 2.36
C ARG A 56 6.01 -22.17 3.44
N GLY A 57 4.74 -22.03 3.08
CA GLY A 57 3.58 -22.19 3.97
C GLY A 57 2.90 -20.90 4.44
N THR A 58 3.48 -19.72 4.16
CA THR A 58 2.78 -18.45 4.39
C THR A 58 1.54 -18.39 3.49
N SER A 59 0.37 -18.09 4.07
CA SER A 59 -0.90 -18.17 3.34
C SER A 59 -1.88 -17.08 3.75
N ILE A 60 -2.89 -16.83 2.91
CA ILE A 60 -4.00 -15.92 3.19
C ILE A 60 -5.33 -16.58 2.80
N ASP A 61 -6.37 -16.36 3.60
CA ASP A 61 -7.76 -16.71 3.28
C ASP A 61 -8.52 -15.44 2.83
N VAL A 62 -9.05 -15.41 1.61
CA VAL A 62 -9.72 -14.23 1.02
C VAL A 62 -11.06 -14.60 0.35
N SER A 63 -11.84 -13.62 -0.13
CA SER A 63 -13.07 -13.93 -0.88
C SER A 63 -12.77 -14.59 -2.25
N PRO A 64 -13.72 -15.31 -2.86
CA PRO A 64 -13.52 -15.96 -4.16
C PRO A 64 -13.21 -15.00 -5.32
N ASP A 65 -13.50 -13.71 -5.14
CA ASP A 65 -13.32 -12.66 -6.15
C ASP A 65 -11.85 -12.26 -6.34
N TRP A 66 -10.98 -12.73 -5.44
CA TRP A 66 -9.54 -12.61 -5.61
C TRP A 66 -9.01 -13.67 -6.58
N ILE A 67 -8.27 -13.20 -7.58
CA ILE A 67 -7.58 -13.98 -8.61
C ILE A 67 -6.07 -13.82 -8.45
N GLU A 68 -5.30 -14.85 -8.80
CA GLU A 68 -3.84 -14.80 -8.80
C GLU A 68 -3.34 -14.40 -10.18
N LEU A 69 -2.34 -13.53 -10.24
CA LEU A 69 -1.60 -13.22 -11.45
C LEU A 69 -0.46 -14.22 -11.60
N GLU A 70 -0.62 -15.16 -12.53
CA GLU A 70 0.43 -16.14 -12.84
C GLU A 70 1.67 -15.45 -13.43
N GLN A 71 2.85 -16.07 -13.22
CA GLN A 71 4.12 -15.71 -13.88
C GLN A 71 4.72 -14.34 -13.55
N MET A 72 4.38 -13.75 -12.40
CA MET A 72 5.07 -12.55 -11.91
C MET A 72 6.55 -12.85 -11.57
N PRO A 73 7.52 -12.08 -12.11
CA PRO A 73 8.92 -12.24 -11.74
C PRO A 73 9.16 -11.78 -10.29
N LEU A 74 10.14 -12.39 -9.61
CA LEU A 74 10.55 -11.91 -8.28
C LEU A 74 11.05 -10.47 -8.36
N PRO A 75 10.58 -9.57 -7.49
CA PRO A 75 11.10 -8.20 -7.42
C PRO A 75 12.47 -8.14 -6.73
N PRO A 76 13.23 -7.03 -6.91
CA PRO A 76 12.93 -5.90 -7.79
C PRO A 76 13.19 -6.22 -9.28
N SER A 77 12.63 -5.43 -10.19
CA SER A 77 12.94 -5.52 -11.62
C SER A 77 14.47 -5.45 -11.86
N PRO A 78 15.07 -6.25 -12.77
CA PRO A 78 16.52 -6.26 -13.01
C PRO A 78 17.13 -4.91 -13.39
N ARG A 79 16.33 -3.96 -13.87
CA ARG A 79 16.78 -2.57 -14.16
C ARG A 79 16.83 -1.67 -12.94
N LEU A 80 16.08 -2.01 -11.89
CA LEU A 80 16.02 -1.29 -10.63
C LEU A 80 16.85 -1.95 -9.52
N ALA A 81 17.13 -3.26 -9.64
CA ALA A 81 17.91 -4.03 -8.67
C ALA A 81 19.25 -3.40 -8.20
N PRO A 82 20.03 -2.68 -9.03
CA PRO A 82 21.25 -1.99 -8.57
C PRO A 82 21.00 -0.80 -7.63
N PHE A 83 19.77 -0.26 -7.62
CA PHE A 83 19.39 0.97 -6.90
C PHE A 83 18.42 0.71 -5.75
N ALA A 84 17.76 -0.46 -5.75
CA ALA A 84 16.78 -0.86 -4.76
C ALA A 84 17.41 -1.15 -3.37
N PRO A 85 16.64 -1.01 -2.28
CA PRO A 85 17.00 -1.52 -0.96
C PRO A 85 17.45 -2.98 -0.98
N GLN A 86 18.35 -3.34 -0.07
CA GLN A 86 18.92 -4.70 0.03
C GLN A 86 17.93 -5.71 0.63
N VAL A 87 16.88 -6.04 -0.13
CA VAL A 87 15.85 -7.01 0.22
C VAL A 87 15.94 -8.20 -0.72
N THR A 88 16.03 -9.42 -0.19
CA THR A 88 16.00 -10.65 -1.01
C THR A 88 14.62 -11.28 -0.90
N PHE A 89 13.87 -11.26 -2.00
CA PHE A 89 12.61 -11.99 -2.13
C PHE A 89 12.89 -13.48 -2.29
N LEU A 90 12.28 -14.28 -1.41
CA LEU A 90 12.38 -15.74 -1.43
C LEU A 90 11.21 -16.33 -2.22
N GLU A 91 10.04 -15.72 -2.09
CA GLU A 91 8.79 -16.08 -2.75
C GLU A 91 7.94 -14.82 -2.92
N PHE A 92 7.11 -14.77 -3.97
CA PHE A 92 6.23 -13.65 -4.25
C PHE A 92 4.94 -14.18 -4.91
N MET A 93 3.82 -13.56 -4.58
CA MET A 93 2.51 -13.84 -5.15
C MET A 93 1.76 -12.52 -5.32
N ALA A 94 1.14 -12.34 -6.48
CA ALA A 94 0.31 -11.18 -6.78
C ALA A 94 -1.15 -11.63 -6.94
N LEU A 95 -2.04 -11.00 -6.18
CA LEU A 95 -3.48 -11.21 -6.25
C LEU A 95 -4.16 -9.90 -6.67
N GLU A 96 -5.27 -10.00 -7.40
CA GLU A 96 -6.11 -8.87 -7.76
C GLU A 96 -7.58 -9.18 -7.52
N ASN A 97 -8.38 -8.15 -7.27
CA ASN A 97 -9.83 -8.26 -7.11
C ASN A 97 -10.52 -7.17 -7.95
N PRO A 98 -10.92 -7.49 -9.19
CA PRO A 98 -11.58 -6.55 -10.09
C PRO A 98 -12.88 -5.94 -9.55
N LYS A 99 -13.61 -6.63 -8.67
CA LYS A 99 -14.90 -6.14 -8.14
C LYS A 99 -14.77 -4.97 -7.15
N ILE A 100 -13.63 -4.88 -6.46
CA ILE A 100 -13.29 -3.77 -5.56
C ILE A 100 -12.05 -3.02 -6.06
N HIS A 101 -11.75 -3.16 -7.37
CA HIS A 101 -10.63 -2.56 -8.08
C HIS A 101 -9.28 -2.66 -7.36
N SER A 102 -9.04 -3.69 -6.54
CA SER A 102 -7.90 -3.73 -5.61
C SER A 102 -6.78 -4.68 -6.04
N ALA A 103 -5.55 -4.37 -5.64
CA ALA A 103 -4.39 -5.23 -5.81
C ALA A 103 -3.77 -5.61 -4.45
N LEU A 104 -3.25 -6.82 -4.34
CA LEU A 104 -2.59 -7.36 -3.16
C LEU A 104 -1.33 -8.11 -3.61
N ARG A 105 -0.24 -7.97 -2.85
CA ARG A 105 1.06 -8.61 -3.09
C ARG A 105 1.51 -9.23 -1.77
N ILE A 106 1.88 -10.51 -1.78
CA ILE A 106 2.32 -11.25 -0.59
C ILE A 106 3.65 -11.89 -0.91
N ALA A 107 4.62 -11.75 -0.01
CA ALA A 107 5.95 -12.30 -0.20
C ALA A 107 6.59 -12.78 1.10
N THR A 108 7.57 -13.66 0.98
CA THR A 108 8.55 -13.94 2.04
C THR A 108 9.91 -13.37 1.62
N THR A 109 10.60 -12.74 2.57
CA THR A 109 11.87 -12.02 2.33
C THR A 109 12.91 -12.34 3.39
N THR A 110 14.18 -12.09 3.09
CA THR A 110 15.20 -11.91 4.14
C THR A 110 14.83 -10.72 5.04
N ASN A 111 15.41 -10.65 6.24
CA ASN A 111 15.20 -9.52 7.15
C ASN A 111 16.31 -8.46 6.94
N PRO A 112 16.05 -7.33 6.25
CA PRO A 112 17.02 -6.25 6.08
C PRO A 112 17.16 -5.36 7.32
N PHE A 113 16.23 -5.47 8.28
CA PHE A 113 16.10 -4.61 9.46
C PHE A 113 16.77 -5.21 10.72
N LEU A 114 17.62 -6.24 10.53
CA LEU A 114 18.34 -6.91 11.62
C LEU A 114 19.27 -5.94 12.36
N GLY A 115 19.03 -5.78 13.66
CA GLY A 115 19.77 -4.87 14.53
C GLY A 115 19.18 -3.45 14.64
N GLY A 116 18.06 -3.17 13.96
CA GLY A 116 17.28 -1.94 14.15
C GLY A 116 16.26 -2.03 15.29
N ASP A 117 15.27 -1.15 15.26
CA ASP A 117 14.08 -1.16 16.11
C ASP A 117 12.87 -0.55 15.36
N GLU A 118 11.71 -0.49 16.02
CA GLU A 118 10.47 0.03 15.42
C GLU A 118 10.51 1.54 15.13
N VAL A 119 11.30 2.32 15.87
CA VAL A 119 11.45 3.77 15.66
C VAL A 119 12.36 4.04 14.46
N ALA A 120 13.44 3.26 14.32
CA ALA A 120 14.32 3.32 13.16
C ALA A 120 13.61 2.90 11.87
N LEU A 121 12.74 1.88 11.94
CA LEU A 121 11.91 1.46 10.81
C LEU A 121 10.90 2.55 10.42
N ASP A 122 10.20 3.13 11.39
CA ASP A 122 9.22 4.21 11.16
C ASP A 122 9.87 5.45 10.53
N ALA A 123 11.00 5.90 11.10
CA ALA A 123 11.78 7.02 10.57
C ALA A 123 12.34 6.75 9.16
N GLN A 124 12.67 5.50 8.84
CA GLN A 124 13.10 5.14 7.49
C GLN A 124 11.94 5.21 6.50
N MET A 125 10.76 4.69 6.86
CA MET A 125 9.60 4.67 5.97
C MET A 125 9.01 6.06 5.71
N HIS A 126 9.09 6.96 6.69
CA HIS A 126 8.80 8.38 6.57
C HIS A 126 9.95 9.21 5.97
N GLY A 127 10.98 8.56 5.44
CA GLY A 127 12.03 9.21 4.64
C GLY A 127 11.49 9.89 3.39
N ALA A 128 12.20 10.90 2.89
CA ALA A 128 11.80 11.63 1.69
C ALA A 128 11.69 10.69 0.46
N GLU A 129 10.64 10.89 -0.32
CA GLU A 129 10.39 10.16 -1.57
C GLU A 129 11.60 10.26 -2.52
N GLY A 130 12.04 9.14 -3.11
CA GLY A 130 13.22 9.10 -3.96
C GLY A 130 14.55 9.11 -3.21
N ALA A 131 14.56 9.06 -1.88
CA ALA A 131 15.78 8.79 -1.10
C ALA A 131 16.34 7.37 -1.39
N GLY A 132 15.48 6.46 -1.87
CA GLY A 132 15.81 5.10 -2.27
C GLY A 132 15.52 4.05 -1.20
N ASN A 133 14.91 4.43 -0.08
CA ASN A 133 14.61 3.53 1.05
C ASN A 133 13.36 3.89 1.87
N GLY A 134 12.56 4.89 1.46
CA GLY A 134 11.29 5.23 2.11
C GLY A 134 10.12 4.33 1.67
N LEU A 135 8.92 4.56 2.21
CA LEU A 135 7.74 3.76 1.90
C LEU A 135 7.41 3.75 0.39
N ALA A 136 7.37 4.94 -0.23
CA ALA A 136 7.11 5.07 -1.66
C ALA A 136 8.18 4.37 -2.51
N ASP A 137 9.44 4.39 -2.09
CA ASP A 137 10.52 3.65 -2.75
C ASP A 137 10.33 2.14 -2.64
N TYR A 138 9.96 1.61 -1.47
CA TYR A 138 9.69 0.18 -1.29
C TYR A 138 8.50 -0.29 -2.13
N LEU A 139 7.41 0.49 -2.18
CA LEU A 139 6.26 0.25 -3.05
C LEU A 139 6.68 0.21 -4.53
N PHE A 140 7.51 1.18 -4.96
CA PHE A 140 7.98 1.32 -6.34
C PHE A 140 8.94 0.21 -6.75
N TYR A 141 9.92 -0.11 -5.91
CA TYR A 141 10.92 -1.13 -6.24
C TYR A 141 10.37 -2.55 -6.22
N PHE A 142 9.37 -2.83 -5.37
CA PHE A 142 9.02 -4.22 -5.04
C PHE A 142 7.57 -4.65 -5.29
N PHE A 143 6.59 -3.75 -5.33
CA PHE A 143 5.17 -4.14 -5.32
C PHE A 143 4.36 -3.60 -6.51
N PHE A 144 4.64 -2.38 -6.95
CA PHE A 144 3.94 -1.68 -8.04
C PHE A 144 4.94 -1.02 -9.00
N SER A 145 5.97 -1.76 -9.43
CA SER A 145 7.03 -1.24 -10.29
C SER A 145 6.53 -0.75 -11.66
N PRO A 146 7.26 0.19 -12.31
CA PRO A 146 6.91 0.63 -13.66
C PRO A 146 6.98 -0.48 -14.71
N PRO A 147 6.23 -0.37 -15.81
CA PRO A 147 6.29 -1.29 -16.94
C PRO A 147 7.72 -1.55 -17.44
N ARG A 148 8.01 -2.82 -17.76
CA ARG A 148 9.36 -3.28 -18.13
C ARG A 148 9.94 -2.50 -19.32
N ASP A 149 9.14 -2.22 -20.34
CA ASP A 149 9.54 -1.44 -21.52
C ASP A 149 9.88 0.02 -21.18
N CYS A 150 9.23 0.59 -20.17
CA CYS A 150 9.58 1.89 -19.62
C CYS A 150 10.97 1.83 -18.94
N LEU A 151 11.19 0.83 -18.08
CA LEU A 151 12.46 0.64 -17.37
C LEU A 151 13.63 0.32 -18.32
N ASP A 152 13.42 -0.57 -19.29
CA ASP A 152 14.40 -0.92 -20.33
C ASP A 152 14.77 0.34 -21.14
N GLY A 153 13.79 1.09 -21.63
CA GLY A 153 14.02 2.30 -22.43
C GLY A 153 14.62 3.47 -21.63
N GLY A 154 14.30 3.61 -20.34
CA GLY A 154 14.92 4.59 -19.45
C GLY A 154 16.39 4.26 -19.17
N SER A 155 16.67 2.99 -18.84
CA SER A 155 18.03 2.48 -18.63
C SER A 155 18.93 2.69 -19.85
N GLU A 156 18.45 2.40 -21.06
CA GLU A 156 19.26 2.59 -22.27
C GLU A 156 19.45 4.07 -22.65
N ALA A 157 18.45 4.92 -22.39
CA ALA A 157 18.61 6.37 -22.54
C ALA A 157 19.68 6.92 -21.57
N TYR A 158 19.65 6.49 -20.31
CA TYR A 158 20.64 6.85 -19.29
C TYR A 158 22.07 6.40 -19.68
N LYS A 159 22.25 5.12 -20.04
CA LYS A 159 23.55 4.60 -20.52
C LYS A 159 24.06 5.31 -21.77
N LYS A 160 23.17 5.77 -22.65
CA LYS A 160 23.54 6.56 -23.84
C LYS A 160 24.05 7.95 -23.41
N ALA A 161 23.30 8.66 -22.56
CA ALA A 161 23.68 9.97 -22.06
C ALA A 161 25.03 9.93 -21.30
N LYS A 162 25.21 8.94 -20.42
CA LYS A 162 26.45 8.71 -19.69
C LYS A 162 27.67 8.55 -20.62
N ARG A 163 27.60 7.62 -21.58
CA ARG A 163 28.68 7.41 -22.59
C ARG A 163 28.99 8.65 -23.43
N GLN A 164 28.01 9.51 -23.69
CA GLN A 164 28.23 10.76 -24.43
C GLN A 164 28.92 11.83 -23.56
N ALA A 165 28.65 11.84 -22.26
CA ALA A 165 29.20 12.80 -21.32
C ALA A 165 30.61 12.41 -20.81
N GLU A 166 30.93 11.11 -20.77
CA GLU A 166 32.26 10.54 -20.42
C GLU A 166 33.27 10.57 -21.59
N SER A 167 33.00 11.31 -22.67
CA SER A 167 33.88 11.39 -23.85
C SER A 167 35.27 11.98 -23.50
N PRO A 168 36.39 11.51 -24.10
CA PRO A 168 37.75 11.75 -23.61
C PRO A 168 38.15 13.21 -23.42
N ASP A 169 37.64 14.13 -24.25
CA ASP A 169 38.00 15.56 -24.22
C ASP A 169 37.44 16.33 -23.01
N ARG A 170 36.74 15.68 -22.06
CA ARG A 170 36.06 16.35 -20.93
C ARG A 170 36.27 15.73 -19.54
N ALA A 171 36.94 14.59 -19.43
CA ALA A 171 36.87 13.76 -18.22
C ALA A 171 37.88 14.13 -17.12
N ALA A 172 37.48 15.03 -16.21
CA ALA A 172 38.08 15.17 -14.87
C ALA A 172 37.06 15.01 -13.72
N VAL A 173 35.76 15.10 -14.02
CA VAL A 173 34.65 14.98 -13.05
C VAL A 173 33.54 14.16 -13.69
N SER A 174 32.92 13.25 -12.93
CA SER A 174 31.73 12.51 -13.40
C SER A 174 30.56 13.47 -13.58
N PRO A 175 29.92 13.53 -14.76
CA PRO A 175 28.91 14.53 -15.06
C PRO A 175 27.60 14.24 -14.33
N ASP A 176 27.01 15.29 -13.74
CA ASP A 176 25.64 15.22 -13.21
C ASP A 176 24.65 15.01 -14.37
N LEU A 177 23.80 13.99 -14.24
CA LEU A 177 22.85 13.54 -15.26
C LEU A 177 21.48 13.30 -14.63
N SER A 178 20.42 13.66 -15.35
CA SER A 178 19.03 13.44 -14.92
C SER A 178 18.16 13.13 -16.12
N ILE A 179 17.76 11.86 -16.25
CA ILE A 179 16.95 11.33 -17.34
C ILE A 179 15.59 10.92 -16.78
N ARG A 180 14.61 11.82 -16.93
CA ARG A 180 13.19 11.56 -16.72
C ARG A 180 12.64 10.75 -17.89
N ARG A 181 11.80 9.75 -17.60
CA ARG A 181 10.97 9.05 -18.57
C ARG A 181 9.59 8.80 -18.00
N ASP A 182 8.57 9.39 -18.60
CA ASP A 182 7.18 9.09 -18.29
C ASP A 182 6.80 7.73 -18.91
N CYS A 183 6.03 6.93 -18.19
CA CYS A 183 5.70 5.55 -18.55
C CYS A 183 4.31 5.44 -19.19
N ARG A 184 4.13 4.45 -20.07
CA ARG A 184 2.82 4.09 -20.62
C ARG A 184 2.30 2.88 -19.87
N HIS A 185 1.31 3.09 -19.01
CA HIS A 185 0.72 2.03 -18.21
C HIS A 185 -0.40 1.33 -18.99
N ALA A 186 -0.37 0.00 -19.01
CA ALA A 186 -1.43 -0.81 -19.62
C ALA A 186 -2.75 -0.64 -18.83
N PRO A 187 -3.92 -0.78 -19.46
CA PRO A 187 -5.22 -0.61 -18.81
C PRO A 187 -5.60 -1.83 -17.96
N THR A 188 -4.81 -2.09 -16.91
CA THR A 188 -4.96 -3.17 -15.92
C THR A 188 -4.88 -2.60 -14.50
N LEU A 189 -5.24 -3.36 -13.46
CA LEU A 189 -5.10 -2.88 -12.07
C LEU A 189 -3.63 -2.69 -11.68
N GLU A 190 -2.74 -3.63 -12.05
CA GLU A 190 -1.29 -3.43 -11.93
C GLU A 190 -0.83 -2.13 -12.60
N GLY A 191 -1.30 -1.87 -13.84
CA GLY A 191 -0.96 -0.64 -14.57
C GLY A 191 -1.48 0.62 -13.89
N LEU A 192 -2.72 0.59 -13.38
CA LEU A 192 -3.34 1.67 -12.61
C LEU A 192 -2.49 2.01 -11.38
N TYR A 193 -2.22 1.03 -10.53
CA TYR A 193 -1.50 1.25 -9.27
C TYR A 193 -0.03 1.59 -9.48
N SER A 194 0.62 1.01 -10.48
CA SER A 194 1.96 1.42 -10.92
C SER A 194 1.97 2.89 -11.36
N GLY A 195 0.96 3.33 -12.13
CA GLY A 195 0.86 4.70 -12.65
C GLY A 195 0.43 5.75 -11.63
N GLN A 196 -0.44 5.39 -10.67
CA GLN A 196 -0.77 6.26 -9.53
C GLN A 196 0.41 6.38 -8.56
N LEU A 197 1.11 5.27 -8.27
CA LEU A 197 2.31 5.32 -7.44
C LEU A 197 3.42 6.15 -8.09
N SER A 198 3.63 5.96 -9.39
CA SER A 198 4.60 6.72 -10.14
C SER A 198 4.32 6.75 -11.66
N PRO A 199 3.95 7.91 -12.25
CA PRO A 199 3.75 8.04 -13.70
C PRO A 199 5.04 7.89 -14.54
N GLY A 200 6.20 7.62 -13.92
CA GLY A 200 7.47 7.54 -14.63
C GLY A 200 8.63 6.99 -13.82
N VAL A 201 9.83 7.12 -14.37
CA VAL A 201 11.09 6.76 -13.72
C VAL A 201 12.14 7.84 -13.95
N LEU A 202 12.98 8.07 -12.96
CA LEU A 202 14.01 9.09 -12.95
C LEU A 202 15.38 8.46 -12.70
N PHE A 203 16.18 8.33 -13.77
CA PHE A 203 17.56 7.86 -13.68
C PHE A 203 18.51 9.05 -13.51
N GLN A 204 19.32 9.04 -12.46
CA GLN A 204 20.19 10.15 -12.09
C GLN A 204 21.61 9.70 -11.76
N ALA A 205 22.57 10.57 -12.08
CA ALA A 205 23.87 10.59 -11.44
C ALA A 205 24.09 11.98 -10.84
N SER A 206 24.55 12.06 -9.60
CA SER A 206 25.12 13.28 -9.06
C SER A 206 26.34 12.97 -8.21
N ASN A 207 27.43 13.71 -8.42
CA ASN A 207 28.71 13.51 -7.72
C ASN A 207 29.22 12.05 -7.78
N GLY A 208 28.97 11.36 -8.90
CA GLY A 208 29.34 9.96 -9.11
C GLY A 208 28.43 8.91 -8.44
N VAL A 209 27.41 9.31 -7.68
CA VAL A 209 26.39 8.41 -7.11
C VAL A 209 25.24 8.26 -8.11
N GLU A 210 24.98 7.03 -8.56
CA GLU A 210 23.84 6.72 -9.44
C GLU A 210 22.60 6.33 -8.65
N ARG A 211 21.42 6.72 -9.13
CA ARG A 211 20.10 6.39 -8.56
C ARG A 211 19.07 6.19 -9.67
N ALA A 212 18.05 5.36 -9.41
CA ALA A 212 16.90 5.23 -10.31
C ALA A 212 15.61 5.06 -9.48
N GLY A 213 14.90 6.16 -9.26
CA GLY A 213 13.69 6.19 -8.43
C GLY A 213 12.42 6.46 -9.23
N GLY A 214 11.28 6.42 -8.53
CA GLY A 214 10.01 6.91 -9.06
C GLY A 214 10.00 8.43 -9.22
N ILE A 215 9.01 8.88 -9.98
CA ILE A 215 8.52 10.26 -9.99
C ILE A 215 7.22 10.23 -9.20
N TYR A 216 7.24 10.65 -7.94
CA TYR A 216 6.12 10.46 -7.03
C TYR A 216 5.16 11.67 -7.06
N PRO A 217 3.83 11.46 -6.99
CA PRO A 217 2.89 12.49 -6.57
C PRO A 217 3.03 12.78 -5.06
N ASP A 218 2.37 13.85 -4.60
CA ASP A 218 2.42 14.30 -3.21
C ASP A 218 1.67 13.35 -2.25
N PHE A 219 2.31 12.32 -1.69
CA PHE A 219 1.65 11.39 -0.76
C PHE A 219 1.46 11.96 0.66
N TYR A 220 0.31 11.68 1.29
CA TYR A 220 0.23 11.72 2.75
C TYR A 220 0.67 10.36 3.32
N LEU A 221 1.72 10.37 4.15
CA LEU A 221 2.18 9.20 4.89
C LEU A 221 1.52 9.22 6.28
N ALA A 222 0.79 8.16 6.62
CA ALA A 222 0.18 8.02 7.94
C ALA A 222 1.18 7.42 8.95
N PRO A 223 1.10 7.78 10.25
CA PRO A 223 1.96 7.21 11.29
C PRO A 223 1.89 5.68 11.31
N MET A 224 3.03 5.03 11.54
CA MET A 224 3.12 3.57 11.60
C MET A 224 2.18 2.98 12.66
N GLU A 225 1.41 1.96 12.25
CA GLU A 225 0.59 1.15 13.15
C GLU A 225 1.24 -0.20 13.45
N LYS A 226 1.15 -0.66 14.70
CA LYS A 226 1.54 -2.01 15.09
C LYS A 226 0.30 -2.88 15.25
N VAL A 227 0.25 -4.00 14.52
CA VAL A 227 -0.90 -4.91 14.49
C VAL A 227 -0.45 -6.31 14.88
N GLU A 228 -1.16 -6.93 15.82
CA GLU A 228 -0.94 -8.33 16.21
C GLU A 228 -2.16 -9.17 15.81
N ALA A 229 -1.93 -10.24 15.04
CA ALA A 229 -2.97 -11.14 14.52
C ALA A 229 -2.40 -12.53 14.23
N ASN A 230 -3.12 -13.60 14.54
CA ASN A 230 -2.74 -14.99 14.24
C ASN A 230 -1.33 -15.41 14.73
N GLY A 231 -0.82 -14.82 15.81
CA GLY A 231 0.55 -15.04 16.30
C GLY A 231 1.64 -14.34 15.48
N LEU A 232 1.24 -13.44 14.57
CA LEU A 232 2.11 -12.54 13.83
C LEU A 232 2.05 -11.13 14.43
N THR A 233 3.19 -10.44 14.39
CA THR A 233 3.28 -8.99 14.60
C THR A 233 3.59 -8.36 13.24
N PHE A 234 2.83 -7.34 12.84
CA PHE A 234 3.05 -6.52 11.66
C PHE A 234 3.30 -5.07 12.07
N TYR A 235 4.24 -4.41 11.39
CA TYR A 235 4.32 -2.96 11.30
C TYR A 235 3.70 -2.52 9.97
N VAL A 236 2.74 -1.62 10.05
CA VAL A 236 1.85 -1.22 8.96
C VAL A 236 2.07 0.26 8.63
N PHE A 237 2.19 0.54 7.34
CA PHE A 237 2.43 1.84 6.76
C PHE A 237 1.40 2.12 5.66
N GLU A 238 1.04 3.39 5.49
CA GLU A 238 0.01 3.85 4.56
C GLU A 238 0.47 5.13 3.85
N ALA A 239 0.31 5.17 2.52
CA ALA A 239 0.53 6.30 1.65
C ALA A 239 -0.74 6.59 0.83
N GLN A 240 -1.34 7.77 1.05
CA GLN A 240 -2.59 8.21 0.41
C GLN A 240 -2.28 9.25 -0.68
N ASP A 241 -2.78 9.06 -1.92
CA ASP A 241 -2.21 9.58 -3.19
C ASP A 241 -1.39 10.91 -3.20
N ARG A 242 -1.88 12.13 -2.98
CA ARG A 242 -3.24 12.63 -2.65
C ARG A 242 -4.07 13.09 -3.86
N THR A 243 -3.61 12.84 -5.08
CA THR A 243 -4.29 13.17 -6.35
C THR A 243 -5.61 12.41 -6.45
N ARG A 244 -6.61 13.05 -7.05
CA ARG A 244 -7.89 12.40 -7.37
C ARG A 244 -7.92 12.00 -8.85
N LEU A 245 -8.54 10.87 -9.16
CA LEU A 245 -8.72 10.44 -10.54
C LEU A 245 -9.50 11.46 -11.34
N ASP A 246 -8.92 11.89 -12.46
CA ASP A 246 -9.65 12.60 -13.49
C ASP A 246 -10.39 11.62 -14.42
N LEU A 247 -11.31 12.16 -15.22
CA LEU A 247 -12.10 11.36 -16.15
C LEU A 247 -11.23 10.68 -17.22
N ALA A 248 -10.07 11.25 -17.59
CA ALA A 248 -9.15 10.64 -18.53
C ALA A 248 -8.52 9.35 -17.96
N THR A 249 -8.15 9.35 -16.69
CA THR A 249 -7.60 8.21 -15.96
C THR A 249 -8.65 7.12 -15.76
N VAL A 250 -9.87 7.48 -15.32
CA VAL A 250 -11.01 6.56 -15.21
C VAL A 250 -11.26 5.84 -16.54
N ASN A 251 -11.37 6.59 -17.64
CA ASN A 251 -11.60 6.04 -18.97
C ASN A 251 -10.44 5.15 -19.45
N HIS A 252 -9.18 5.57 -19.24
CA HIS A 252 -8.01 4.81 -19.68
C HIS A 252 -7.93 3.43 -19.00
N PHE A 253 -8.18 3.37 -17.69
CA PHE A 253 -8.13 2.11 -16.93
C PHE A 253 -9.45 1.31 -16.92
N ASN A 254 -10.47 1.74 -17.70
CA ASN A 254 -11.80 1.12 -17.76
C ASN A 254 -12.47 0.99 -16.38
N LEU A 255 -12.30 2.00 -15.52
CA LEU A 255 -13.01 2.10 -14.25
C LEU A 255 -14.44 2.61 -14.50
N PRO A 256 -15.42 2.29 -13.63
CA PRO A 256 -16.75 2.90 -13.68
C PRO A 256 -16.68 4.44 -13.59
N ASP A 257 -17.53 5.15 -14.33
CA ASP A 257 -17.57 6.63 -14.36
C ASP A 257 -17.72 7.25 -12.94
N GLU A 258 -18.42 6.56 -12.04
CA GLU A 258 -18.58 6.95 -10.63
C GLU A 258 -17.27 6.98 -9.83
N MET A 259 -16.18 6.36 -10.33
CA MET A 259 -14.84 6.43 -9.74
C MET A 259 -14.12 7.75 -10.06
N GLN A 260 -14.71 8.66 -10.84
CA GLN A 260 -14.15 10.00 -11.01
C GLN A 260 -14.09 10.73 -9.65
N GLY A 261 -12.91 11.24 -9.31
CA GLY A 261 -12.68 11.87 -8.01
C GLY A 261 -12.22 10.91 -6.91
N ALA A 262 -12.16 9.60 -7.17
CA ALA A 262 -11.59 8.61 -6.26
C ALA A 262 -10.08 8.83 -6.04
N GLN A 263 -9.56 8.29 -4.94
CA GLN A 263 -8.16 8.37 -4.55
C GLN A 263 -7.56 6.97 -4.40
N ALA A 264 -6.30 6.80 -4.79
CA ALA A 264 -5.54 5.57 -4.57
C ALA A 264 -4.85 5.61 -3.19
N ASP A 265 -5.02 4.54 -2.42
CA ASP A 265 -4.36 4.34 -1.14
C ASP A 265 -3.47 3.10 -1.22
N PHE A 266 -2.21 3.26 -0.83
CA PHE A 266 -1.18 2.22 -0.83
C PHE A 266 -0.82 1.85 0.61
N PHE A 267 -0.76 0.57 0.88
CA PHE A 267 -0.43 0.03 2.19
C PHE A 267 0.71 -0.96 2.06
N TRP A 268 1.61 -0.93 3.03
CA TRP A 268 2.65 -1.94 3.19
C TRP A 268 2.71 -2.39 4.64
N ALA A 269 2.68 -3.69 4.86
CA ALA A 269 2.90 -4.30 6.15
C ALA A 269 4.09 -5.26 6.08
N VAL A 270 5.02 -5.09 7.01
CA VAL A 270 6.11 -6.03 7.23
C VAL A 270 5.90 -6.75 8.56
N GLY A 271 5.90 -8.08 8.53
CA GLY A 271 5.55 -8.89 9.69
C GLY A 271 6.38 -10.16 9.85
N ALA A 272 6.25 -10.78 11.02
CA ALA A 272 6.88 -12.04 11.38
C ALA A 272 6.15 -12.69 12.55
N LEU A 273 6.50 -13.94 12.87
CA LEU A 273 6.06 -14.61 14.10
C LEU A 273 6.40 -13.77 15.33
N SER A 274 5.42 -13.56 16.20
CA SER A 274 5.55 -12.68 17.38
C SER A 274 6.55 -13.22 18.41
N PRO A 275 7.29 -12.34 19.12
CA PRO A 275 7.44 -10.91 18.85
C PRO A 275 8.28 -10.65 17.58
N PHE A 276 8.03 -9.54 16.89
CA PHE A 276 8.76 -9.18 15.67
C PHE A 276 10.30 -9.16 15.90
N PRO A 277 11.09 -9.86 15.07
CA PRO A 277 12.51 -10.08 15.33
C PRO A 277 13.38 -8.99 14.73
N PHE A 278 13.47 -7.84 15.40
CA PHE A 278 14.58 -6.90 15.15
C PHE A 278 15.93 -7.47 15.60
N PHE A 279 15.92 -8.39 16.57
CA PHE A 279 17.14 -8.94 17.18
C PHE A 279 17.85 -9.97 16.32
N ARG A 280 19.18 -9.90 16.31
CA ARG A 280 20.07 -10.92 15.76
C ARG A 280 20.23 -12.09 16.76
N ASP A 281 19.15 -12.84 16.96
CA ASP A 281 19.14 -14.03 17.81
C ASP A 281 20.07 -15.12 17.22
N PRO A 282 21.12 -15.57 17.94
CA PRO A 282 22.04 -16.61 17.46
C PRO A 282 21.39 -17.98 17.21
N GLN A 283 20.25 -18.25 17.85
CA GLN A 283 19.49 -19.49 17.72
C GLN A 283 18.40 -19.37 16.65
N ARG A 284 17.64 -18.26 16.61
CA ARG A 284 16.71 -17.95 15.50
C ARG A 284 17.43 -17.34 14.30
N LYS A 285 18.30 -18.12 13.66
CA LYS A 285 19.02 -17.71 12.44
C LYS A 285 18.04 -17.30 11.33
N ASN A 286 18.09 -16.04 10.91
CA ASN A 286 17.35 -15.45 9.78
C ASN A 286 15.86 -15.83 9.75
N VAL A 287 15.06 -15.29 10.67
CA VAL A 287 13.60 -15.32 10.55
C VAL A 287 13.20 -14.57 9.27
N PRO A 288 12.54 -15.22 8.30
CA PRO A 288 12.04 -14.53 7.11
C PRO A 288 10.93 -13.55 7.49
N LEU A 289 10.89 -12.39 6.83
CA LEU A 289 9.79 -11.44 6.99
C LEU A 289 8.71 -11.71 5.95
N ILE A 290 7.46 -11.69 6.41
CA ILE A 290 6.26 -11.68 5.58
C ILE A 290 6.02 -10.24 5.15
N GLN A 291 5.98 -10.00 3.85
CA GLN A 291 5.59 -8.73 3.26
C GLN A 291 4.16 -8.84 2.75
N VAL A 292 3.33 -7.83 3.04
CA VAL A 292 1.99 -7.71 2.50
C VAL A 292 1.82 -6.28 2.01
N ALA A 293 1.73 -6.07 0.70
CA ALA A 293 1.42 -4.77 0.12
C ALA A 293 0.03 -4.80 -0.52
N TYR A 294 -0.77 -3.78 -0.29
CA TYR A 294 -2.13 -3.65 -0.83
C TYR A 294 -2.28 -2.27 -1.47
N ALA A 295 -3.01 -2.21 -2.57
CA ALA A 295 -3.45 -0.96 -3.14
C ALA A 295 -4.94 -1.03 -3.42
N GLY A 296 -5.66 -0.01 -2.98
CA GLY A 296 -7.10 0.14 -3.12
C GLY A 296 -7.44 1.51 -3.69
N ILE A 297 -8.62 1.63 -4.30
CA ILE A 297 -9.10 2.89 -4.87
C ILE A 297 -10.57 3.09 -4.53
N GLY A 298 -10.93 4.29 -4.07
CA GLY A 298 -12.27 4.57 -3.59
C GLY A 298 -12.59 6.06 -3.43
N LEU A 299 -13.88 6.34 -3.26
CA LEU A 299 -14.41 7.66 -2.90
C LEU A 299 -14.44 7.87 -1.37
N GLU A 300 -14.32 6.79 -0.60
CA GLU A 300 -14.39 6.75 0.87
C GLU A 300 -13.11 6.11 1.45
N LEU A 301 -12.84 6.35 2.73
CA LEU A 301 -11.65 5.90 3.46
C LEU A 301 -11.72 4.42 3.93
N ASP A 302 -12.45 3.56 3.20
CA ASP A 302 -12.69 2.15 3.59
C ASP A 302 -11.48 1.23 3.34
N LYS A 303 -10.47 1.69 2.60
CA LYS A 303 -9.32 0.89 2.14
C LYS A 303 -8.44 0.41 3.27
N ARG A 304 -8.22 1.25 4.28
CA ARG A 304 -7.52 0.86 5.52
C ARG A 304 -8.24 -0.29 6.23
N ASP A 305 -9.56 -0.23 6.36
CA ASP A 305 -10.34 -1.30 7.00
C ASP A 305 -10.37 -2.60 6.18
N ILE A 306 -10.34 -2.52 4.85
CA ILE A 306 -10.10 -3.68 3.98
C ILE A 306 -8.72 -4.28 4.26
N PHE A 307 -7.67 -3.47 4.27
CA PHE A 307 -6.30 -3.96 4.50
C PHE A 307 -6.13 -4.59 5.89
N MET A 308 -6.63 -3.96 6.94
CA MET A 308 -6.59 -4.50 8.31
C MET A 308 -7.38 -5.82 8.45
N ARG A 309 -8.45 -6.01 7.65
CA ARG A 309 -9.12 -7.32 7.56
C ARG A 309 -8.28 -8.36 6.83
N LEU A 310 -7.61 -8.00 5.73
CA LEU A 310 -6.72 -8.89 4.98
C LEU A 310 -5.53 -9.36 5.83
N LEU A 311 -4.86 -8.47 6.57
CA LEU A 311 -3.77 -8.84 7.48
C LEU A 311 -4.20 -9.89 8.52
N ARG A 312 -5.42 -9.78 9.06
CA ARG A 312 -5.99 -10.77 10.00
C ARG A 312 -6.32 -12.12 9.36
N GLN A 313 -6.22 -12.27 8.04
CA GLN A 313 -6.33 -13.55 7.35
C GLN A 313 -4.97 -14.16 6.98
N VAL A 314 -3.87 -13.43 7.17
CA VAL A 314 -2.52 -13.94 6.91
C VAL A 314 -2.12 -14.92 8.01
N ARG A 315 -1.50 -16.03 7.61
CA ARG A 315 -1.02 -17.11 8.48
C ARG A 315 0.43 -17.43 8.13
N ALA A 316 1.26 -17.64 9.14
CA ALA A 316 2.57 -18.26 9.00
C ALA A 316 2.45 -19.81 8.92
N PRO A 317 3.54 -20.51 8.54
CA PRO A 317 3.65 -21.96 8.62
C PRO A 317 3.56 -22.49 10.07
#